data_AF-A0A9D6NR37-F1
#
_entry.id   AF-A0A9D6NR37-F1
#
_cell.length_a   1.000
_cell.length_b   1.000
_cell.length_c   1.000
_cell.angle_alpha   90.00
_cell.angle_beta   90.00
_cell.angle_gamma   90.00
#
_symmetry.space_group_name_H-M   'P 1'
#
loop_
_entity.id
_entity.type
_entity.pdbx_description
1 polymer ?
#
loop_
_entity_poly.entity_id
_entity_poly.type
_entity_poly.pdbx_seq_one_letter_code
_entity_poly.pdbx_strand_id
1 'polypeptide(L)'
;MLAVLIRSLPANPNNLVVGANEAGRQGFYSSTNGGRSWRNGQISQPSGFRFGSDPGIAADAQGNFYFSFIAFNRASDGTLTDSGVFVAKSINRGQSFRPPVAIVQHLRESNSDFEDKPFVAVDANPVGPSANTLYVSWTSFISGVPPNTKAQW
;
A
#
# COMPACT_ATOMS: atom_id res chain seq x y z
N MET A 1 -13.52 -3.07 -8.19
CA MET A 1 -12.34 -3.91 -7.93
C MET A 1 -11.17 -3.29 -8.66
N LEU A 2 -10.24 -2.67 -7.95
CA LEU A 2 -8.95 -2.28 -8.51
C LEU A 2 -7.96 -3.37 -8.08
N ALA A 3 -7.29 -4.00 -9.05
CA ALA A 3 -6.25 -4.98 -8.82
C ALA A 3 -4.98 -4.49 -9.51
N VAL A 4 -3.90 -4.31 -8.75
CA VAL A 4 -2.59 -3.96 -9.30
C VAL A 4 -1.77 -5.25 -9.36
N LEU A 5 -1.46 -5.73 -10.56
CA LEU A 5 -0.61 -6.90 -10.79
C LEU A 5 0.85 -6.48 -10.86
N ILE A 6 1.68 -7.03 -9.98
CA ILE A 6 3.12 -6.79 -10.03
C ILE A 6 3.87 -8.11 -10.08
N ARG A 7 4.77 -8.19 -11.07
CA ARG A 7 5.76 -9.25 -11.19
C ARG A 7 7.03 -8.80 -10.50
N SER A 8 7.71 -9.68 -9.78
CA SER A 8 9.09 -9.40 -9.36
C SER A 8 9.99 -9.36 -10.61
N LEU A 9 10.22 -8.18 -11.17
CA LEU A 9 11.23 -7.93 -12.20
C LEU A 9 12.60 -7.81 -11.50
N PRO A 10 13.72 -8.43 -11.95
CA PRO A 10 13.92 -9.51 -12.92
C PRO A 10 14.20 -10.91 -12.28
N ALA A 11 14.05 -11.08 -10.96
CA ALA A 11 14.55 -12.27 -10.26
C ALA A 11 13.77 -13.58 -10.53
N ASN A 12 12.45 -13.52 -10.77
CA ASN A 12 11.65 -14.71 -11.11
C ASN A 12 10.31 -14.35 -11.77
N PRO A 13 10.13 -14.58 -13.08
CA PRO A 13 8.90 -14.23 -13.80
C PRO A 13 7.68 -15.08 -13.39
N ASN A 14 7.89 -16.18 -12.65
CA ASN A 14 6.82 -17.04 -12.14
C ASN A 14 6.28 -16.60 -10.78
N ASN A 15 6.94 -15.64 -10.12
CA ASN A 15 6.50 -15.09 -8.85
C ASN A 15 5.66 -13.83 -9.06
N LEU A 16 4.37 -13.93 -8.77
CA LEU A 16 3.36 -12.88 -8.96
C LEU A 16 2.74 -12.53 -7.61
N VAL A 17 2.55 -11.23 -7.36
CA VAL A 17 1.77 -10.77 -6.20
C VAL A 17 0.80 -9.67 -6.66
N VAL A 18 -0.42 -9.74 -6.15
CA VAL A 18 -1.51 -8.82 -6.44
C VAL A 18 -2.11 -8.34 -5.12
N GLY A 19 -2.41 -7.04 -5.04
CA GLY A 19 -3.19 -6.45 -3.95
C GLY A 19 -4.62 -6.15 -4.39
N ALA A 20 -5.58 -6.29 -3.47
CA ALA A 20 -6.97 -5.93 -3.71
C ALA A 20 -7.67 -5.44 -2.42
N ASN A 21 -8.65 -4.56 -2.60
CA ASN A 21 -9.58 -4.21 -1.52
C ASN A 21 -10.47 -5.41 -1.18
N GLU A 22 -10.58 -5.73 0.11
CA GLU A 22 -11.36 -6.86 0.60
C GLU A 22 -12.14 -6.46 1.87
N ALA A 23 -13.40 -6.08 1.72
CA ALA A 23 -14.32 -5.73 2.81
C ALA A 23 -13.74 -4.75 3.86
N GLY A 24 -13.11 -3.66 3.39
CA GLY A 24 -12.46 -2.67 4.27
C GLY A 24 -11.11 -3.12 4.82
N ARG A 25 -10.53 -4.20 4.30
CA ARG A 25 -9.15 -4.65 4.53
C ARG A 25 -8.41 -4.78 3.21
N GLN A 26 -7.14 -5.11 3.30
CA GLN A 26 -6.27 -5.30 2.13
C GLN A 26 -5.96 -6.78 1.96
N GLY A 27 -6.51 -7.38 0.90
CA GLY A 27 -6.20 -8.74 0.49
C GLY A 27 -4.94 -8.76 -0.36
N PHE A 28 -4.15 -9.83 -0.23
CA PHE A 28 -3.05 -10.15 -1.13
C PHE A 28 -3.23 -11.53 -1.73
N TYR A 29 -2.78 -11.68 -2.97
CA TYR A 29 -2.82 -12.93 -3.72
C TYR A 29 -1.43 -13.18 -4.31
N SER A 30 -0.87 -14.37 -4.08
CA SER A 30 0.45 -14.72 -4.59
C SER A 30 0.45 -16.04 -5.34
N SER A 31 1.30 -16.10 -6.36
CA SER A 31 1.55 -17.29 -7.18
C SER A 31 3.05 -17.45 -7.36
N THR A 32 3.56 -18.67 -7.21
CA THR A 32 4.96 -19.01 -7.48
C THR A 32 5.15 -19.81 -8.78
N ASN A 33 4.08 -20.04 -9.55
CA ASN A 33 4.07 -20.86 -10.77
C ASN A 33 3.44 -20.15 -11.98
N GLY A 34 3.67 -18.84 -12.09
CA GLY A 34 3.26 -18.06 -13.27
C GLY A 34 1.74 -17.87 -13.40
N GLY A 35 1.00 -17.95 -12.29
CA GLY A 35 -0.43 -17.71 -12.22
C GLY A 35 -1.29 -18.97 -12.35
N ARG A 36 -0.69 -20.16 -12.37
CA ARG A 36 -1.42 -21.44 -12.48
C ARG A 36 -2.19 -21.80 -11.20
N SER A 37 -1.67 -21.41 -10.03
CA SER A 37 -2.36 -21.56 -8.75
C SER A 37 -2.06 -20.39 -7.84
N TRP A 38 -3.02 -20.01 -7.00
CA TRP A 38 -2.92 -18.85 -6.14
C TRP A 38 -3.09 -19.21 -4.67
N ARG A 39 -2.38 -18.48 -3.81
CA ARG A 39 -2.65 -18.40 -2.38
C ARG A 39 -3.14 -16.99 -2.07
N ASN A 40 -3.98 -16.86 -1.06
CA ASN A 40 -4.49 -15.58 -0.61
C ASN A 40 -4.27 -15.40 0.90
N GLY A 41 -4.31 -14.15 1.32
CA GLY A 41 -4.31 -13.74 2.71
C GLY A 41 -4.70 -12.27 2.84
N GLN A 42 -4.72 -11.78 4.07
CA GLN A 42 -5.00 -10.37 4.35
C GLN A 42 -3.81 -9.73 5.06
N ILE A 43 -3.52 -8.48 4.70
CA ILE A 43 -2.62 -7.64 5.47
C ILE A 43 -3.26 -7.37 6.84
N SER A 44 -2.48 -7.51 7.91
CA SER A 44 -2.94 -7.14 9.25
C SER A 44 -3.22 -5.65 9.31
N GLN A 45 -4.34 -5.25 9.91
CA GLN A 45 -4.62 -3.82 10.12
C GLN A 45 -3.56 -3.20 11.04
N PRO A 46 -3.09 -1.96 10.76
CA PRO A 46 -2.29 -1.20 11.71
C PRO A 46 -3.02 -1.03 13.05
N SER A 47 -2.28 -0.94 14.15
CA SER A 47 -2.87 -0.80 15.49
C SER A 47 -3.78 0.43 15.56
N GLY A 48 -5.00 0.25 16.06
CA GLY A 48 -5.98 1.32 16.18
C GLY A 48 -6.82 1.60 14.93
N PHE A 49 -6.46 1.06 13.76
CA PHE A 49 -7.21 1.26 12.52
C PHE A 49 -8.18 0.11 12.23
N ARG A 50 -9.35 0.44 11.70
CA ARG A 50 -10.44 -0.52 11.42
C ARG A 50 -10.61 -0.79 9.94
N PHE A 51 -10.39 0.21 9.10
CA PHE A 51 -10.59 0.14 7.66
C PHE A 51 -9.28 0.41 6.92
N GLY A 52 -9.18 -0.11 5.71
CA GLY A 52 -8.14 0.25 4.77
C GLY A 52 -8.60 0.10 3.32
N SER A 53 -7.93 0.84 2.43
CA SER A 53 -8.19 0.84 1.00
C SER A 53 -6.89 1.01 0.20
N ASP A 54 -7.03 1.02 -1.12
CA ASP A 54 -6.07 1.52 -2.10
C ASP A 54 -4.72 0.78 -2.07
N PRO A 55 -4.74 -0.53 -2.36
CA PRO A 55 -3.55 -1.35 -2.38
C PRO A 55 -2.63 -0.94 -3.54
N GLY A 56 -1.39 -0.62 -3.22
CA GLY A 56 -0.27 -0.60 -4.13
C GLY A 56 0.71 -1.71 -3.76
N ILE A 57 1.40 -2.27 -4.76
CA ILE A 57 2.52 -3.18 -4.53
C ILE A 57 3.75 -2.63 -5.25
N ALA A 58 4.94 -3.01 -4.82
CA ALA A 58 6.18 -2.92 -5.59
C ALA A 58 7.11 -4.08 -5.20
N ALA A 59 8.09 -4.40 -6.03
CA ALA A 59 9.09 -5.42 -5.74
C ALA A 59 10.50 -4.87 -5.91
N ASP A 60 11.42 -5.28 -5.04
CA ASP A 60 12.85 -4.97 -5.17
C ASP A 60 13.61 -6.06 -5.94
N ALA A 61 14.89 -5.78 -6.22
CA ALA A 61 15.77 -6.69 -6.95
C ALA A 61 16.02 -8.02 -6.22
N GLN A 62 15.83 -8.06 -4.90
CA GLN A 62 15.99 -9.27 -4.08
C GLN A 62 14.70 -10.10 -4.01
N GLY A 63 13.62 -9.66 -4.65
CA GLY A 63 12.33 -10.36 -4.65
C GLY A 63 11.53 -10.16 -3.37
N ASN A 64 11.82 -9.12 -2.59
CA ASN A 64 10.93 -8.65 -1.54
C ASN A 64 9.78 -7.86 -2.17
N PHE A 65 8.61 -7.89 -1.52
CA PHE A 65 7.45 -7.12 -1.92
C PHE A 65 7.11 -6.08 -0.86
N TYR A 66 6.70 -4.90 -1.31
CA TYR A 66 6.24 -3.80 -0.47
C TYR A 66 4.80 -3.52 -0.85
N PHE A 67 3.92 -3.48 0.13
CA PHE A 67 2.49 -3.30 -0.03
C PHE A 67 2.10 -1.97 0.61
N SER A 68 1.80 -0.95 -0.19
CA SER A 68 1.28 0.34 0.29
C SER A 68 -0.23 0.31 0.35
N PHE A 69 -0.81 0.99 1.32
CA PHE A 69 -2.27 1.12 1.44
C PHE A 69 -2.60 2.26 2.40
N ILE A 70 -3.84 2.73 2.36
CA ILE A 70 -4.37 3.63 3.39
C ILE A 70 -5.03 2.82 4.49
N ALA A 71 -4.93 3.30 5.72
CA ALA A 71 -5.79 2.87 6.82
C ALA A 71 -6.50 4.07 7.41
N PHE A 72 -7.77 3.90 7.79
CA PHE A 72 -8.58 4.98 8.34
C PHE A 72 -9.65 4.48 9.31
N ASN A 73 -10.17 5.40 10.11
CA ASN A 73 -11.34 5.20 10.96
C ASN A 73 -12.38 6.28 10.68
N ARG A 74 -13.63 5.94 10.96
CA ARG A 74 -14.77 6.85 10.92
C ARG A 74 -15.62 6.68 12.16
N ALA A 75 -16.17 7.77 12.66
CA ALA A 75 -17.23 7.79 13.65
C ALA A 75 -18.54 7.25 13.05
N SER A 76 -19.55 7.04 13.89
CA SER A 76 -20.86 6.49 13.48
C SER A 76 -21.61 7.37 12.48
N ASP A 77 -21.34 8.68 12.50
CA ASP A 77 -21.90 9.67 11.58
C ASP A 77 -21.13 9.76 10.25
N GLY A 78 -20.06 8.97 10.08
CA GLY A 78 -19.23 8.94 8.89
C GLY A 78 -18.02 9.89 8.92
N THR A 79 -17.90 10.74 9.95
CA THR A 79 -16.76 11.66 10.11
C THR A 79 -15.45 10.88 10.23
N LEU A 80 -14.43 11.24 9.45
CA LEU A 80 -13.09 10.66 9.57
C LEU A 80 -12.47 11.05 10.91
N THR A 81 -11.89 10.08 11.61
CA THR A 81 -11.23 10.32 12.92
C THR A 81 -9.74 10.00 12.90
N ASP A 82 -9.34 9.09 12.01
CA ASP A 82 -7.95 8.67 11.86
C ASP A 82 -7.69 8.38 10.38
N SER A 83 -6.49 8.72 9.90
CA SER A 83 -6.06 8.50 8.52
C SER A 83 -4.56 8.25 8.47
N GLY A 84 -4.08 7.45 7.53
CA GLY A 84 -2.65 7.28 7.32
C GLY A 84 -2.30 6.42 6.12
N VAL A 85 -1.06 6.54 5.69
CA VAL A 85 -0.44 5.69 4.67
C VAL A 85 0.51 4.73 5.34
N PHE A 86 0.41 3.46 4.99
CA PHE A 86 1.18 2.38 5.59
C PHE A 86 1.86 1.53 4.53
N VAL A 87 2.98 0.91 4.91
CA VAL A 87 3.67 -0.09 4.09
C VAL A 87 3.87 -1.37 4.88
N ALA A 88 3.53 -2.51 4.28
CA ALA A 88 3.89 -3.83 4.77
C ALA A 88 4.91 -4.51 3.85
N LYS A 89 5.85 -5.28 4.41
CA LYS A 89 6.91 -5.95 3.63
C LYS A 89 6.77 -7.47 3.68
N SER A 90 6.92 -8.12 2.52
CA SER A 90 7.12 -9.56 2.38
C SER A 90 8.55 -9.86 1.96
N ILE A 91 9.15 -10.86 2.60
CA ILE A 91 10.47 -11.41 2.25
C ILE A 91 10.40 -12.88 1.81
N ASN A 92 9.18 -13.42 1.67
CA ASN A 92 8.92 -14.82 1.40
C ASN A 92 8.02 -15.00 0.17
N ARG A 93 8.35 -14.29 -0.92
CA ARG A 93 7.66 -14.39 -2.20
C ARG A 93 6.16 -14.03 -2.13
N GLY A 94 5.79 -13.10 -1.25
CA GLY A 94 4.39 -12.67 -1.10
C GLY A 94 3.48 -13.70 -0.42
N GLN A 95 4.04 -14.69 0.29
CA GLN A 95 3.24 -15.66 1.05
C GLN A 95 2.72 -15.08 2.37
N SER A 96 3.46 -14.15 2.97
CA SER A 96 2.99 -13.37 4.11
C SER A 96 3.64 -11.99 4.12
N PHE A 97 3.00 -11.05 4.82
CA PHE A 97 3.51 -9.71 5.04
C PHE A 97 3.71 -9.47 6.54
N ARG A 98 4.79 -8.76 6.88
CA ARG A 98 5.05 -8.30 8.25
C ARG A 98 4.03 -7.23 8.67
N PRO A 99 3.88 -6.95 9.98
CA PRO A 99 3.07 -5.85 10.45
C PRO A 99 3.40 -4.54 9.71
N PRO A 100 2.39 -3.77 9.28
CA PRO A 100 2.60 -2.51 8.58
C PRO A 100 3.33 -1.47 9.41
N VAL A 101 4.11 -0.63 8.75
CA VAL A 101 4.76 0.57 9.33
C VAL A 101 4.08 1.80 8.74
N ALA A 102 3.82 2.82 9.58
CA ALA A 102 3.28 4.10 9.14
C ALA A 102 4.34 4.90 8.37
N ILE A 103 3.95 5.44 7.22
CA ILE A 103 4.70 6.51 6.52
C ILE A 103 4.25 7.87 7.05
N VAL A 104 2.92 8.04 7.19
CA VAL A 104 2.27 9.19 7.81
C VAL A 104 0.99 8.70 8.50
N GLN A 105 0.63 9.34 9.61
CA GLN A 105 -0.63 9.07 10.29
C GLN A 105 -1.13 10.32 11.02
N HIS A 106 -2.45 10.47 11.05
CA HIS A 106 -3.21 11.46 11.80
C HIS A 106 -4.18 10.70 12.69
N LEU A 107 -4.13 10.96 14.00
CA LEU A 107 -4.84 10.18 15.01
C LEU A 107 -5.78 11.07 15.81
N ARG A 108 -7.04 10.66 15.93
CA ARG A 108 -8.09 11.36 16.67
C ARG A 108 -8.24 12.82 16.25
N GLU A 109 -8.08 13.08 14.97
CA GLU A 109 -8.27 14.41 14.44
C GLU A 109 -9.75 14.81 14.51
N SER A 110 -9.98 16.09 14.83
CA SER A 110 -11.33 16.69 14.78
C SER A 110 -11.62 17.33 13.41
N ASN A 111 -10.60 17.38 12.55
CA ASN A 111 -10.71 17.84 11.17
C ASN A 111 -10.86 16.63 10.23
N SER A 112 -11.32 16.86 9.00
CA SER A 112 -11.50 15.79 8.01
C SER A 112 -10.24 15.57 7.16
N ASP A 113 -9.05 15.70 7.77
CA ASP A 113 -7.79 15.48 7.07
C ASP A 113 -7.69 14.00 6.63
N PHE A 114 -7.29 13.79 5.38
CA PHE A 114 -7.29 12.47 4.79
C PHE A 114 -6.11 12.26 3.86
N GLU A 115 -5.51 11.09 3.98
CA GLU A 115 -4.44 10.62 3.10
C GLU A 115 -5.05 9.61 2.14
N ASP A 116 -4.84 9.81 0.84
CA ASP A 116 -5.47 8.98 -0.19
C ASP A 116 -4.49 8.58 -1.29
N LYS A 117 -4.83 7.47 -1.95
CA LYS A 117 -4.17 6.98 -3.17
C LYS A 117 -2.64 6.91 -3.07
N PRO A 118 -2.10 6.11 -2.14
CA PRO A 118 -0.68 5.88 -2.09
C PRO A 118 -0.23 5.08 -3.31
N PHE A 119 0.76 5.60 -4.02
CA PHE A 119 1.52 4.86 -5.01
C PHE A 119 2.87 4.48 -4.44
N VAL A 120 3.37 3.31 -4.84
CA VAL A 120 4.65 2.78 -4.37
C VAL A 120 5.50 2.34 -5.54
N ALA A 121 6.78 2.65 -5.48
CA ALA A 121 7.80 2.20 -6.41
C ALA A 121 9.07 1.84 -5.63
N VAL A 122 9.89 0.96 -6.21
CA VAL A 122 11.21 0.65 -5.67
C VAL A 122 12.23 0.81 -6.78
N ASP A 123 13.38 1.41 -6.47
CA ASP A 123 14.54 1.29 -7.34
C ASP A 123 15.06 -0.16 -7.28
N ALA A 124 14.65 -0.95 -8.28
CA ALA A 124 15.03 -2.35 -8.41
C ALA A 124 16.39 -2.54 -9.10
N ASN A 125 17.21 -1.48 -9.23
CA ASN A 125 18.61 -1.65 -9.57
C ASN A 125 19.37 -2.21 -8.35
N PRO A 126 20.01 -3.39 -8.45
CA PRO A 126 20.74 -3.97 -7.33
C PRO A 126 22.01 -3.19 -6.97
N VAL A 127 22.43 -2.22 -7.78
CA VAL A 127 23.64 -1.42 -7.59
C VAL A 127 23.36 0.09 -7.69
N GLY A 128 24.12 0.89 -6.95
CA GLY A 128 24.02 2.35 -6.97
C GLY A 128 23.49 2.96 -5.67
N PRO A 129 23.50 4.30 -5.56
CA PRO A 129 23.19 5.01 -4.32
C PRO A 129 21.72 4.89 -3.89
N SER A 130 20.81 4.66 -4.84
CA SER A 130 19.39 4.49 -4.58
C SER A 130 18.95 3.03 -4.56
N ALA A 131 19.87 2.07 -4.68
CA ALA A 131 19.54 0.66 -4.78
C ALA A 131 18.59 0.19 -3.65
N ASN A 132 17.45 -0.38 -4.04
CA ASN A 132 16.38 -0.84 -3.15
C ASN A 132 15.72 0.26 -2.30
N THR A 133 15.83 1.52 -2.73
CA THR A 133 15.07 2.63 -2.13
C THR A 133 13.60 2.51 -2.47
N LEU A 134 12.76 2.54 -1.45
CA LEU A 134 11.31 2.57 -1.56
C LEU A 134 10.84 4.03 -1.68
N TYR A 135 10.04 4.32 -2.70
CA TYR A 135 9.38 5.60 -2.90
C TYR A 135 7.88 5.40 -2.69
N VAL A 136 7.30 6.23 -1.84
CA VAL A 136 5.86 6.28 -1.61
C VAL A 136 5.40 7.72 -1.83
N SER A 137 4.40 7.90 -2.68
CA SER A 137 3.72 9.18 -2.88
C SER A 137 2.24 9.00 -2.60
N TRP A 138 1.58 10.06 -2.14
CA TRP A 138 0.15 10.03 -1.81
C TRP A 138 -0.43 11.44 -1.95
N THR A 139 -1.76 11.54 -1.91
CA THR A 139 -2.46 12.83 -1.88
C THR A 139 -2.90 13.14 -0.45
N SER A 140 -2.50 14.30 0.06
CA SER A 140 -2.98 14.83 1.33
C SER A 140 -4.13 15.81 1.10
N PHE A 141 -5.29 15.47 1.63
CA PHE A 141 -6.46 16.35 1.69
C PHE A 141 -6.50 16.98 3.07
N ILE A 142 -6.13 18.25 3.15
CA ILE A 142 -6.09 18.99 4.42
C ILE A 142 -7.30 19.93 4.48
N SER A 143 -8.09 19.76 5.54
CA SER A 143 -9.27 20.57 5.83
C SER A 143 -8.88 22.04 6.02
N GLY A 144 -9.66 22.94 5.43
CA GLY A 144 -9.43 24.39 5.51
C GLY A 144 -8.37 24.92 4.53
N VAL A 145 -7.72 24.08 3.73
CA VAL A 145 -6.86 24.50 2.61
C VAL A 145 -7.65 24.42 1.31
N PRO A 146 -7.88 25.55 0.59
CA PRO A 146 -8.56 25.51 -0.70
C PRO A 146 -7.81 24.61 -1.69
N PRO A 147 -8.50 23.80 -2.51
CA PRO A 147 -7.84 22.98 -3.51
C PRO A 147 -7.13 23.89 -4.52
N ASN A 148 -5.83 23.66 -4.73
CA ASN A 148 -5.10 24.27 -5.83
C ASN A 148 -5.56 23.62 -7.15
N THR A 149 -6.63 24.14 -7.76
CA THR A 149 -7.25 23.58 -8.97
C THR A 149 -6.56 23.99 -10.28
N LYS A 150 -5.35 24.53 -10.22
CA LYS A 150 -4.62 24.93 -11.43
C LYS A 150 -3.72 23.79 -11.91
N ALA A 151 -4.20 23.01 -12.88
CA ALA A 151 -3.31 22.28 -13.77
C ALA A 151 -2.65 23.30 -14.71
N GLN A 152 -1.36 23.54 -14.53
CA GLN A 152 -0.53 24.21 -15.52
C GLN A 152 0.34 23.13 -16.18
N TRP A 153 0.28 23.08 -17.51
CA TRP A 153 1.16 22.27 -18.34
C TRP A 153 2.33 23.13 -18.80
#